data_AF-A0A7Y9EQC6-F1
#
_entry.id   AF-A0A7Y9EQC6-F1
#
_cell.length_a   1.000
_cell.length_b   1.000
_cell.length_c   1.000
_cell.angle_alpha   90.00
_cell.angle_beta   90.00
_cell.angle_gamma   90.00
#
_symmetry.space_group_name_H-M   'P 1'
#
loop_
_entity.id
_entity.type
_entity.pdbx_description
1 polymer ?
#
loop_
_entity_poly.entity_id
_entity_poly.type
_entity_poly.pdbx_seq_one_letter_code
_entity_poly.pdbx_strand_id
1 'polypeptide(L)'
;MDEFLWQSRERPMPDRDAIGAVLDAGDRAQHGNGDSPEPVEVAAVLLVLGAVRLDLDQTEARLLSTAQAAGLSFEQIAAVLGLGVEETEERYRQLKPRLDEPAAAPSPAPPPRAGASGRSPHRPGTRPTDQPTWDELDDEDWGN
;
A
#
# COMPACT_ATOMS: atom_id res chain seq x y z
N MET A 1 12.70 -15.62 -22.59
CA MET A 1 11.44 -15.00 -23.05
C MET A 1 10.73 -14.38 -21.83
N ASP A 2 11.50 -13.72 -20.96
CA ASP A 2 11.06 -13.27 -19.62
C ASP A 2 10.95 -11.73 -19.54
N GLU A 3 11.56 -11.02 -20.49
CA GLU A 3 11.56 -9.56 -20.56
C GLU A 3 10.18 -8.99 -20.91
N PHE A 4 9.39 -9.72 -21.72
CA PHE A 4 8.01 -9.35 -22.06
C PHE A 4 7.03 -9.56 -20.89
N LEU A 5 7.30 -10.55 -20.02
CA LEU A 5 6.52 -10.79 -18.80
C LEU A 5 6.86 -9.79 -17.68
N TRP A 6 8.10 -9.26 -17.67
CA TRP A 6 8.49 -8.14 -16.81
C TRP A 6 7.78 -6.83 -17.20
N GLN A 7 7.53 -6.61 -18.50
CA GLN A 7 6.72 -5.47 -18.96
C GLN A 7 5.21 -5.68 -18.77
N SER A 8 4.77 -6.93 -18.60
CA SER A 8 3.35 -7.29 -18.38
C SER A 8 2.92 -7.18 -16.91
N ARG A 9 3.87 -7.15 -15.97
CA ARG A 9 3.60 -6.77 -14.57
C ARG A 9 3.53 -5.26 -14.49
N GLU A 10 2.35 -4.77 -14.90
CA GLU A 10 1.65 -3.59 -14.42
C GLU A 10 2.56 -2.54 -13.77
N ARG A 11 2.69 -1.40 -14.45
CA ARG A 11 3.22 -0.19 -13.83
C ARG A 11 2.61 -0.07 -12.43
N PRO A 12 3.43 0.17 -11.38
CA PRO A 12 2.87 0.42 -10.06
C PRO A 12 1.80 1.50 -10.20
N MET A 13 0.59 1.16 -9.75
CA MET A 13 -0.57 2.03 -9.84
C MET A 13 -0.20 3.36 -9.19
N PRO A 14 -0.38 4.51 -9.87
CA PRO A 14 -0.14 5.81 -9.27
C PRO A 14 -0.91 5.95 -7.95
N ASP A 15 -0.33 6.59 -6.94
CA ASP A 15 -0.91 6.72 -5.59
C ASP A 15 -2.37 7.21 -5.60
N ARG A 16 -2.69 8.17 -6.47
CA ARG A 16 -4.06 8.68 -6.65
C ARG A 16 -5.02 7.61 -7.18
N ASP A 17 -4.55 6.78 -8.12
CA ASP A 17 -5.35 5.72 -8.71
C ASP A 17 -5.55 4.58 -7.71
N ALA A 18 -4.55 4.31 -6.85
CA ALA A 18 -4.66 3.35 -5.75
C ALA A 18 -5.69 3.80 -4.70
N ILE A 19 -5.67 5.09 -4.33
CA ILE A 19 -6.70 5.67 -3.46
C ILE A 19 -8.09 5.54 -4.11
N GLY A 20 -8.21 5.90 -5.39
CA GLY A 20 -9.47 5.83 -6.14
C GLY A 20 -10.04 4.41 -6.21
N ALA A 21 -9.20 3.41 -6.49
CA ALA A 21 -9.62 2.02 -6.60
C ALA A 21 -10.24 1.48 -5.30
N VAL A 22 -9.66 1.81 -4.14
CA VAL A 22 -10.19 1.39 -2.83
C VAL A 22 -11.47 2.13 -2.48
N LEU A 23 -11.58 3.43 -2.80
CA LEU A 23 -12.83 4.18 -2.63
C LEU A 23 -13.96 3.60 -3.49
N ASP A 24 -13.69 3.35 -4.77
CA ASP A 24 -14.66 2.78 -5.70
C ASP A 24 -15.10 1.37 -5.27
N ALA A 25 -14.19 0.56 -4.74
CA ALA A 25 -14.52 -0.75 -4.18
C ALA A 25 -15.42 -0.63 -2.94
N GLY A 26 -15.11 0.30 -2.02
CA GLY A 26 -15.94 0.60 -0.86
C GLY A 26 -17.35 1.05 -1.24
N ASP A 27 -17.46 1.96 -2.21
CA ASP A 27 -18.75 2.45 -2.70
C ASP A 27 -19.57 1.32 -3.33
N ARG A 28 -18.96 0.47 -4.18
CA ARG A 28 -19.66 -0.69 -4.76
C ARG A 28 -20.16 -1.65 -3.68
N ALA A 29 -19.33 -1.95 -2.68
CA ALA A 29 -19.70 -2.85 -1.59
C ALA A 29 -20.87 -2.31 -0.75
N GLN A 30 -20.89 -1.00 -0.46
CA GLN A 30 -22.00 -0.35 0.24
C GLN A 30 -23.33 -0.43 -0.54
N HIS A 31 -23.27 -0.40 -1.87
CA HIS A 31 -24.44 -0.56 -2.74
C HIS A 31 -24.77 -2.02 -3.06
N GLY A 32 -24.06 -3.00 -2.46
CA GLY A 32 -24.27 -4.43 -2.70
C GLY A 32 -23.78 -4.95 -4.05
N ASN A 33 -22.96 -4.18 -4.76
CA ASN A 33 -22.52 -4.44 -6.14
C ASN A 33 -21.02 -4.77 -6.25
N GLY A 34 -20.42 -5.39 -5.23
CA GLY A 34 -19.03 -5.83 -5.27
C GLY A 34 -18.50 -6.27 -3.91
N ASP A 35 -17.27 -6.79 -3.93
CA ASP A 35 -16.54 -7.13 -2.71
C ASP A 35 -16.04 -5.88 -1.99
N SER A 36 -16.09 -5.90 -0.66
CA SER A 36 -15.50 -4.85 0.17
C SER A 36 -13.98 -4.89 0.05
N PRO A 37 -13.30 -3.73 0.03
CA PRO A 37 -11.85 -3.72 0.14
C PRO A 37 -11.41 -4.39 1.44
N GLU A 38 -10.30 -5.10 1.38
CA GLU A 38 -9.74 -5.78 2.54
C GLU A 38 -9.19 -4.73 3.53
N PRO A 39 -9.27 -4.97 4.87
CA PRO A 39 -8.77 -4.01 5.86
C PRO A 39 -7.31 -3.59 5.65
N VAL A 40 -6.48 -4.50 5.11
CA VAL A 40 -5.07 -4.23 4.79
C VAL A 40 -4.92 -3.29 3.60
N GLU A 41 -5.81 -3.34 2.61
CA GLU A 41 -5.81 -2.45 1.45
C GLU A 41 -6.18 -1.02 1.87
N VAL A 42 -7.20 -0.90 2.72
CA VAL A 42 -7.59 0.39 3.31
C VAL A 42 -6.45 0.98 4.13
N ALA A 43 -5.79 0.16 4.97
CA ALA A 43 -4.65 0.61 5.76
C ALA A 43 -3.47 1.08 4.88
N ALA A 44 -3.17 0.35 3.79
CA ALA A 44 -2.12 0.72 2.85
C ALA A 44 -2.42 2.06 2.17
N VAL A 45 -3.66 2.27 1.72
CA VAL A 45 -4.08 3.53 1.09
C VAL A 45 -4.07 4.71 2.06
N LEU A 46 -4.38 4.49 3.34
CA LEU A 46 -4.25 5.54 4.37
C LEU A 46 -2.80 5.97 4.60
N LEU A 47 -1.84 5.03 4.53
CA LEU A 47 -0.41 5.36 4.59
C LEU A 47 0.03 6.19 3.38
N VAL A 48 -0.42 5.80 2.17
CA VAL A 48 -0.17 6.56 0.94
C VAL A 48 -0.75 7.97 1.04
N LEU A 49 -1.99 8.11 1.50
CA LEU A 49 -2.61 9.41 1.71
C LEU A 49 -1.83 10.28 2.71
N GLY A 50 -1.30 9.66 3.78
CA GLY A 50 -0.43 10.34 4.74
C GLY A 50 0.84 10.89 4.09
N ALA A 51 1.51 10.09 3.25
CA ALA A 51 2.70 10.52 2.51
C ALA A 51 2.38 11.65 1.52
N VAL A 52 1.30 11.53 0.74
CA VAL A 52 0.84 12.58 -0.19
C VAL A 52 0.56 13.89 0.55
N ARG A 53 -0.06 13.83 1.73
CA ARG A 53 -0.34 15.02 2.54
C ARG A 53 0.95 15.68 3.04
N LEU A 54 1.93 14.89 3.47
CA LEU A 54 3.23 15.42 3.88
C LEU A 54 3.93 16.13 2.71
N ASP A 55 3.94 15.52 1.52
CA ASP A 55 4.52 16.12 0.33
C ASP A 55 3.83 17.44 -0.07
N LEU A 56 2.51 17.48 0.05
CA LEU A 56 1.72 18.69 -0.21
C LEU A 56 2.04 19.80 0.80
N ASP A 57 2.07 19.45 2.09
CA ASP A 57 2.40 20.36 3.18
C ASP A 57 3.81 20.95 3.02
N GLN A 58 4.78 20.12 2.64
CA GLN A 58 6.15 20.56 2.33
C GLN A 58 6.19 21.49 1.12
N THR A 59 5.43 21.17 0.06
CA THR A 59 5.34 22.00 -1.14
C THR A 59 4.73 23.36 -0.82
N GLU A 60 3.65 23.40 -0.04
CA GLU A 60 3.02 24.64 0.41
C GLU A 60 3.98 25.46 1.28
N ALA A 61 4.67 24.85 2.25
CA ALA A 61 5.66 25.52 3.07
C ALA A 61 6.79 26.16 2.24
N ARG A 62 7.30 25.44 1.24
CA ARG A 62 8.34 25.95 0.31
C ARG A 62 7.82 27.11 -0.52
N LEU A 63 6.59 27.02 -1.01
CA LEU A 63 5.98 28.08 -1.81
C LEU A 63 5.75 29.35 -0.98
N LEU A 64 5.23 29.22 0.24
CA LEU A 64 5.04 30.35 1.16
C LEU A 64 6.38 30.98 1.56
N SER A 65 7.40 30.16 1.83
CA SER A 65 8.76 30.65 2.10
C SER A 65 9.35 31.39 0.89
N THR A 66 9.15 30.87 -0.31
CA THR A 66 9.59 31.49 -1.57
C THR A 66 8.87 32.82 -1.83
N ALA A 67 7.56 32.88 -1.57
CA ALA A 67 6.78 34.11 -1.69
C ALA A 67 7.30 35.20 -0.75
N GLN A 68 7.57 34.86 0.51
CA GLN A 68 8.19 35.77 1.48
C GLN A 68 9.58 36.23 1.03
N ALA A 69 10.42 35.32 0.54
CA ALA A 69 11.74 35.66 0.00
C ALA A 69 11.66 36.57 -1.24
N ALA A 70 10.58 36.47 -2.03
CA ALA A 70 10.28 37.34 -3.16
C ALA A 70 9.69 38.72 -2.74
N GLY A 71 9.50 38.96 -1.44
CA GLY A 71 9.01 40.22 -0.90
C GLY A 71 7.49 40.35 -0.81
N LEU A 72 6.74 39.26 -1.00
CA LEU A 72 5.29 39.26 -0.78
C LEU A 72 4.96 39.27 0.71
N SER A 73 4.15 40.23 1.15
CA SER A 73 3.65 40.28 2.52
C SER A 73 2.60 39.19 2.76
N PHE A 74 2.38 38.82 4.03
CA PHE A 74 1.30 37.89 4.39
C PHE A 74 -0.09 38.40 3.98
N GLU A 75 -0.29 39.71 3.90
CA GLU A 75 -1.54 40.30 3.41
C GLU A 75 -1.74 40.02 1.91
N GLN A 76 -0.68 40.15 1.12
CA GLN A 76 -0.72 39.85 -0.33
C GLN A 76 -0.92 38.35 -0.57
N ILE A 77 -0.25 37.50 0.21
CA ILE A 77 -0.41 36.04 0.13
C ILE A 77 -1.83 35.64 0.54
N ALA A 78 -2.34 36.17 1.65
CA ALA A 78 -3.70 35.91 2.12
C ALA A 78 -4.75 36.31 1.07
N ALA A 79 -4.55 37.46 0.41
CA ALA A 79 -5.42 37.91 -0.67
C ALA A 79 -5.44 36.94 -1.86
N VAL A 80 -4.30 36.36 -2.23
CA VAL A 80 -4.21 35.34 -3.32
C VAL A 80 -4.89 34.04 -2.91
N LEU A 81 -4.72 33.61 -1.66
CA LEU A 81 -5.29 32.36 -1.14
C LEU A 81 -6.78 32.49 -0.77
N GLY A 82 -7.32 33.71 -0.73
CA GLY A 82 -8.68 33.97 -0.27
C GLY A 82 -8.88 33.72 1.22
N LEU A 83 -7.82 33.86 2.02
CA LEU A 83 -7.79 33.57 3.46
C LEU A 83 -7.63 34.85 4.28
N GLY A 84 -7.82 34.75 5.59
CA GLY A 84 -7.40 35.79 6.53
C GLY A 84 -5.87 35.88 6.65
N VAL A 85 -5.36 37.06 7.02
CA VAL A 85 -3.91 37.24 7.27
C VAL A 85 -3.45 36.37 8.43
N GLU A 86 -4.19 36.40 9.54
CA GLU A 86 -3.90 35.57 10.73
C GLU A 86 -3.96 34.07 10.41
N GLU A 87 -4.94 33.64 9.60
CA GLU A 87 -5.05 32.26 9.13
C GLU A 87 -3.84 31.86 8.27
N THR A 88 -3.38 32.75 7.40
CA THR A 88 -2.22 32.52 6.52
C THR A 88 -0.93 32.42 7.34
N GLU A 89 -0.74 33.31 8.32
CA GLU A 89 0.41 33.27 9.21
C GLU A 89 0.44 32.01 10.08
N GLU A 90 -0.70 31.65 10.66
CA GLU A 90 -0.83 30.43 11.47
C GLU A 90 -0.58 29.19 10.61
N ARG A 91 -1.12 29.14 9.39
CA ARG A 91 -0.84 28.07 8.44
C ARG A 91 0.65 27.96 8.15
N TYR A 92 1.32 29.07 7.83
CA TYR A 92 2.76 29.05 7.58
C TYR A 92 3.54 28.57 8.81
N ARG A 93 3.14 28.99 10.01
CA ARG A 93 3.75 28.57 11.28
C ARG A 93 3.61 27.07 11.52
N GLN A 94 2.46 26.48 11.18
CA GLN A 94 2.20 25.05 11.30
C GLN A 94 2.95 24.22 10.25
N LEU A 95 3.10 24.75 9.04
CA LEU A 95 3.75 24.03 7.93
C LEU A 95 5.27 24.13 7.95
N LYS A 96 5.83 25.22 8.48
CA LYS A 96 7.29 25.45 8.50
C LYS A 96 8.10 24.28 9.10
N PRO A 97 7.71 23.64 10.22
CA PRO A 97 8.42 22.49 10.76
C PRO A 97 8.46 21.26 9.83
N ARG A 98 7.49 21.13 8.91
CA ARG A 98 7.41 19.98 7.99
C ARG A 98 8.47 20.00 6.90
N LEU A 99 9.12 21.14 6.66
CA LEU A 99 10.20 21.27 5.67
C LEU A 99 11.37 20.33 5.94
N ASP A 100 11.62 20.02 7.22
CA ASP A 100 12.74 19.20 7.68
C ASP A 100 12.34 17.73 7.91
N GLU A 101 11.06 17.39 7.74
CA GLU A 101 10.58 16.02 7.92
C GLU A 101 11.02 15.18 6.70
N PRO A 102 11.64 14.01 6.92
CA PRO A 102 11.98 13.13 5.79
C PRO A 102 10.68 12.68 5.12
N ALA A 103 10.45 13.16 3.90
CA ALA A 103 9.39 12.62 3.05
C ALA A 103 9.60 11.11 2.96
N ALA A 104 8.53 10.34 3.16
CA ALA A 104 8.60 8.89 3.01
C ALA A 104 9.15 8.61 1.60
N ALA A 105 10.31 7.97 1.51
CA ALA A 105 10.83 7.54 0.22
C ALA A 105 9.72 6.71 -0.45
N PRO A 106 9.45 6.89 -1.76
CA PRO A 106 8.49 6.04 -2.45
C PRO A 106 8.88 4.60 -2.15
N SER A 107 7.93 3.82 -1.62
CA SER A 107 8.22 2.47 -1.11
C SER A 107 9.05 1.73 -2.16
N PRO A 108 10.30 1.33 -1.85
CA PRO A 108 11.05 0.49 -2.76
C PRO A 108 10.21 -0.75 -3.01
N ALA A 109 10.09 -1.14 -4.29
CA ALA A 109 9.32 -2.31 -4.69
C ALA A 109 9.62 -3.48 -3.74
N PRO A 110 8.60 -4.21 -3.24
CA PRO A 110 8.82 -5.27 -2.29
C PRO A 110 9.86 -6.25 -2.87
N PRO A 111 10.84 -6.70 -2.06
CA PRO A 111 11.84 -7.64 -2.54
C PRO A 111 11.11 -8.86 -3.13
N PRO A 112 11.61 -9.43 -4.24
CA PRO A 112 11.01 -10.62 -4.80
C PRO A 112 10.92 -11.64 -3.69
N ARG A 113 9.70 -12.06 -3.34
CA ARG A 113 9.48 -13.13 -2.35
C ARG A 113 10.38 -14.26 -2.79
N ALA A 114 11.43 -14.51 -2.00
CA ALA A 114 12.39 -15.56 -2.27
C ALA A 114 11.59 -16.81 -2.55
N GLY A 115 11.71 -17.30 -3.78
CA GLY A 115 10.92 -18.41 -4.28
C GLY A 115 10.96 -19.55 -3.27
N ALA A 116 9.81 -20.20 -3.12
CA ALA A 116 9.66 -21.49 -2.48
C ALA A 116 10.83 -22.40 -2.89
N SER A 117 11.86 -22.41 -2.05
CA SER A 117 13.07 -23.18 -2.25
C SER A 117 12.83 -24.48 -1.51
N GLY A 118 12.41 -25.50 -2.24
CA GLY A 118 12.25 -26.82 -1.66
C GLY A 118 11.54 -27.88 -2.48
N ARG A 119 11.47 -27.78 -3.82
CA ARG A 119 11.20 -28.96 -4.64
C ARG A 119 12.53 -29.67 -4.90
N SER A 120 12.97 -30.50 -3.95
CA SER A 120 14.09 -31.41 -4.16
C SER A 120 13.73 -32.44 -5.25
N PRO A 121 14.58 -32.65 -6.27
CA PRO A 121 14.46 -33.76 -7.19
C PRO A 121 15.36 -34.94 -6.77
N HIS A 122 14.90 -36.16 -7.14
CA HIS A 122 15.61 -37.45 -7.21
C HIS A 122 15.73 -38.26 -5.89
N ARG A 123 15.61 -39.59 -5.84
CA ARG A 123 15.50 -40.70 -6.84
C ARG A 123 14.99 -41.98 -6.08
N PRO A 124 14.69 -43.10 -6.77
CA PRO A 124 13.89 -44.22 -6.26
C PRO A 124 14.69 -45.30 -5.51
N GLY A 125 13.95 -46.10 -4.73
CA GLY A 125 14.26 -47.48 -4.37
C GLY A 125 14.89 -47.70 -2.99
N THR A 126 14.10 -48.15 -2.01
CA THR A 126 14.07 -49.53 -1.47
C THR A 126 13.23 -49.55 -0.17
N ARG A 127 12.13 -50.33 -0.14
CA ARG A 127 11.52 -50.89 1.09
C ARG A 127 12.52 -51.91 1.70
N PRO A 128 12.50 -52.27 2.99
CA PRO A 128 11.32 -52.56 3.83
C PRO A 128 11.36 -51.82 5.20
N THR A 129 10.33 -51.76 6.03
CA THR A 129 9.77 -52.85 6.85
C THR A 129 8.53 -52.31 7.58
N ASP A 130 7.54 -53.18 7.73
CA ASP A 130 6.46 -53.22 8.72
C ASP A 130 6.01 -51.93 9.43
N GLN A 131 4.79 -51.50 9.13
CA GLN A 131 3.86 -51.05 10.17
C GLN A 131 2.40 -51.34 9.77
N PRO A 132 1.54 -51.73 10.73
CA PRO A 132 0.24 -52.31 10.48
C PRO A 132 -0.81 -51.23 10.19
N THR A 133 -1.62 -51.45 9.16
CA THR A 133 -2.79 -50.62 8.83
C THR A 133 -3.98 -51.11 9.64
N TRP A 134 -4.52 -50.24 10.50
CA TRP A 134 -5.69 -50.46 11.36
C TRP A 134 -7.03 -50.53 10.58
N ASP A 135 -7.04 -51.13 9.39
CA ASP A 135 -8.20 -51.21 8.48
C ASP A 135 -8.69 -52.65 8.22
N GLU A 136 -8.36 -53.60 9.11
CA GLU A 136 -8.89 -54.98 9.05
C GLU A 136 -9.53 -55.38 10.40
N LEU A 137 -10.53 -54.62 10.84
CA LEU A 137 -11.48 -55.08 11.86
C LEU A 137 -12.86 -54.50 11.52
N ASP A 138 -13.59 -55.25 10.72
CA ASP A 138 -15.03 -55.49 10.82
C ASP A 138 -15.57 -55.72 9.42
N ASP A 139 -15.47 -56.97 8.97
CA ASP A 139 -16.48 -57.58 8.11
C ASP A 139 -16.38 -59.11 8.29
N GLU A 140 -17.54 -59.77 8.31
CA GLU A 140 -17.77 -61.23 8.18
C GLU A 140 -17.92 -62.08 9.47
N ASP A 141 -19.04 -61.85 10.15
CA ASP A 141 -20.23 -62.71 10.15
C ASP A 141 -20.14 -64.20 9.69
N TRP A 142 -20.81 -65.07 10.47
CA TRP A 142 -21.31 -66.45 10.22
C TRP A 142 -20.39 -67.71 10.20
N GLY A 143 -20.42 -68.45 11.31
CA GLY A 143 -21.06 -69.78 11.38
C GLY A 143 -20.36 -71.04 10.84
N ASN A 144 -19.98 -71.95 11.75
CA ASN A 144 -20.35 -73.38 11.75
C ASN A 144 -20.06 -74.04 13.11
#